data_AF-A0A1B6E8D6-F1
#
_entry.id   AF-A0A1B6E8D6-F1
#
_cell.length_a   1.000
_cell.length_b   1.000
_cell.length_c   1.000
_cell.angle_alpha   90.00
_cell.angle_beta   90.00
_cell.angle_gamma   90.00
#
_symmetry.space_group_name_H-M   'P 1'
#
loop_
_entity.id
_entity.type
_entity.pdbx_description
1 polymer ?
#
loop_
_entity_poly.entity_id
_entity_poly.type
_entity_poly.pdbx_seq_one_letter_code
_entity_poly.pdbx_strand_id
1 'polypeptide(L)'
;FFINLLFIVEVCWSNHYITTSHNKDIITLSRFKNAVPFENVCNVEWFTKYILTTMIPALYTSKWYNGDPLSRKDDKYFSIKWTNDGVTRPIGLPQIRQLRVKPDLCKVHPLLQDMPDLICTKAFSDSSEDKEDYDDKWRHINISYDKTAWTYRP
;
A
#
# COMPACT_ATOMS: atom_id res chain seq x y z
N PHE A 1 -4.32 45.21 -1.72
CA PHE A 1 -3.95 44.16 -0.75
C PHE A 1 -4.86 42.93 -0.86
N PHE A 2 -6.20 43.08 -0.82
CA PHE A 2 -7.15 41.96 -0.99
C PHE A 2 -7.08 41.23 -2.35
N ILE A 3 -6.91 41.94 -3.47
CA ILE A 3 -6.82 41.30 -4.81
C ILE A 3 -5.57 40.43 -4.94
N ASN A 4 -4.41 40.90 -4.45
CA ASN A 4 -3.18 40.10 -4.44
C ASN A 4 -3.31 38.85 -3.57
N LEU A 5 -4.04 38.94 -2.44
CA LEU A 5 -4.26 37.81 -1.55
C LEU A 5 -5.18 36.75 -2.20
N LEU A 6 -6.21 37.17 -2.92
CA LEU A 6 -7.12 36.28 -3.65
C LEU A 6 -6.42 35.55 -4.79
N PHE A 7 -5.59 36.26 -5.58
CA PHE A 7 -4.78 35.67 -6.65
C PHE A 7 -3.74 34.67 -6.11
N ILE A 8 -3.07 34.99 -5.00
CA ILE A 8 -2.10 34.07 -4.37
C ILE A 8 -2.80 32.79 -3.90
N VAL A 9 -3.99 32.91 -3.32
CA VAL A 9 -4.80 31.75 -2.93
C VAL A 9 -5.17 30.91 -4.17
N GLU A 10 -5.77 31.47 -5.22
CA GLU A 10 -6.12 30.67 -6.40
C GLU A 10 -4.92 29.95 -7.08
N VAL A 11 -3.76 30.63 -7.18
CA VAL A 11 -2.55 30.03 -7.76
C VAL A 11 -1.95 28.95 -6.86
N CYS A 12 -1.96 29.14 -5.54
CA CYS A 12 -1.49 28.12 -4.60
C CYS A 12 -2.39 26.87 -4.61
N TRP A 13 -3.70 27.05 -4.65
CA TRP A 13 -4.67 25.95 -4.64
C TRP A 13 -4.63 25.15 -5.94
N SER A 14 -4.52 25.82 -7.09
CA SER A 14 -4.39 25.15 -8.40
C SER A 14 -3.10 24.33 -8.50
N ASN A 15 -1.95 24.88 -8.10
CA ASN A 15 -0.68 24.14 -8.11
C ASN A 15 -0.68 22.95 -7.15
N HIS A 16 -1.28 23.09 -5.96
CA HIS A 16 -1.41 21.98 -5.02
C HIS A 16 -2.33 20.89 -5.54
N TYR A 17 -3.45 21.26 -6.17
CA TYR A 17 -4.37 20.32 -6.81
C TYR A 17 -3.68 19.53 -7.93
N ILE A 18 -2.95 20.20 -8.81
CA ILE A 18 -2.22 19.53 -9.92
C ILE A 18 -1.20 18.54 -9.35
N THR A 19 -0.42 18.95 -8.35
CA THR A 19 0.61 18.10 -7.73
C THR A 19 0.00 16.88 -7.04
N THR A 20 -1.09 17.06 -6.29
CA THR A 20 -1.77 15.97 -5.59
C THR A 20 -2.47 15.01 -6.55
N SER A 21 -3.12 15.53 -7.60
CA SER A 21 -3.73 14.71 -8.65
C SER A 21 -2.67 13.90 -9.39
N HIS A 22 -1.55 14.53 -9.79
CA HIS A 22 -0.46 13.84 -10.47
C HIS A 22 0.14 12.73 -9.61
N ASN A 23 0.39 12.98 -8.32
CA ASN A 23 0.90 11.97 -7.39
C ASN A 23 -0.08 10.81 -7.18
N LYS A 24 -1.39 11.10 -7.13
CA LYS A 24 -2.42 10.07 -7.08
C LYS A 24 -2.34 9.20 -8.34
N ASP A 25 -2.32 9.82 -9.51
CA ASP A 25 -2.34 9.15 -10.81
C ASP A 25 -1.10 8.29 -11.05
N ILE A 26 0.07 8.69 -10.54
CA ILE A 26 1.30 7.86 -10.58
C ILE A 26 1.04 6.49 -9.97
N ILE A 27 0.34 6.44 -8.84
CA ILE A 27 0.19 5.24 -8.02
C ILE A 27 -1.06 4.45 -8.44
N THR A 28 -2.14 5.12 -8.84
CA THR A 28 -3.42 4.47 -9.13
C THR A 28 -3.55 3.97 -10.56
N LEU A 29 -2.98 4.69 -11.54
CA LEU A 29 -3.14 4.36 -12.95
C LEU A 29 -2.16 3.29 -13.41
N SER A 30 -2.66 2.36 -14.23
CA SER A 30 -1.83 1.35 -14.88
C SER A 30 -1.13 1.94 -16.10
N ARG A 31 0.14 2.35 -15.95
CA ARG A 31 1.00 2.83 -17.05
C ARG A 31 1.86 1.73 -17.70
N PHE A 32 1.81 0.52 -17.16
CA PHE A 32 2.62 -0.61 -17.63
C PHE A 32 1.75 -1.64 -18.36
N LYS A 33 2.36 -2.36 -19.32
CA LYS A 33 1.65 -3.41 -20.07
C LYS A 33 1.21 -4.53 -19.12
N ASN A 34 -0.06 -4.93 -19.20
CA ASN A 34 -0.70 -5.96 -18.36
C ASN A 34 -0.78 -5.62 -16.86
N ALA A 35 -0.56 -4.36 -16.47
CA ALA A 35 -0.71 -3.93 -15.10
C ALA A 35 -2.19 -3.70 -14.74
N VAL A 36 -2.50 -3.82 -13.44
CA VAL A 36 -3.85 -3.68 -12.90
C VAL A 36 -3.97 -2.29 -12.28
N PRO A 37 -4.92 -1.44 -12.67
CA PRO A 37 -5.14 -0.15 -12.00
C PRO A 37 -5.75 -0.38 -10.61
N PHE A 38 -5.53 0.55 -9.68
CA PHE A 38 -6.02 0.44 -8.30
C PHE A 38 -7.54 0.25 -8.22
N GLU A 39 -8.29 0.94 -9.08
CA GLU A 39 -9.75 0.91 -9.09
C GLU A 39 -10.35 -0.46 -9.44
N ASN A 40 -9.57 -1.33 -10.09
CA ASN A 40 -10.00 -2.68 -10.46
C ASN A 40 -9.67 -3.72 -9.38
N VAL A 41 -9.08 -3.32 -8.26
CA VAL A 41 -8.72 -4.24 -7.18
C VAL A 41 -9.96 -4.61 -6.37
N CYS A 42 -10.45 -5.82 -6.57
CA CYS A 42 -11.66 -6.33 -5.89
C CYS A 42 -11.41 -7.52 -4.95
N ASN A 43 -10.21 -8.10 -4.95
CA ASN A 43 -9.85 -9.23 -4.11
C ASN A 43 -8.34 -9.27 -3.83
N VAL A 44 -7.90 -10.20 -2.97
CA VAL A 44 -6.51 -10.32 -2.53
C VAL A 44 -5.55 -10.62 -3.69
N GLU A 45 -5.92 -11.48 -4.62
CA GLU A 45 -5.09 -11.81 -5.78
C GLU A 45 -4.84 -10.57 -6.65
N TRP A 46 -5.91 -9.82 -6.94
CA TRP A 46 -5.84 -8.58 -7.70
C TRP A 46 -5.06 -7.50 -6.95
N PHE A 47 -5.15 -7.45 -5.63
CA PHE A 47 -4.33 -6.56 -4.80
C PHE A 47 -2.85 -6.90 -4.92
N THR A 48 -2.47 -8.17 -4.75
CA THR A 48 -1.08 -8.61 -4.92
C THR A 48 -0.57 -8.28 -6.32
N LYS A 49 -1.38 -8.52 -7.35
CA LYS A 49 -1.04 -8.17 -8.73
C LYS A 49 -0.84 -6.66 -8.89
N TYR A 50 -1.75 -5.83 -8.40
CA TYR A 50 -1.63 -4.37 -8.41
C TYR A 50 -0.32 -3.89 -7.75
N ILE A 51 0.02 -4.43 -6.57
CA ILE A 51 1.25 -4.07 -5.85
C ILE A 51 2.48 -4.33 -6.73
N LEU A 52 2.55 -5.53 -7.33
CA LEU A 52 3.71 -5.98 -8.11
C LEU A 52 3.80 -5.31 -9.49
N THR A 53 2.67 -5.08 -10.16
CA THR A 53 2.65 -4.60 -11.55
C THR A 53 2.51 -3.10 -11.68
N THR A 54 1.94 -2.43 -10.68
CA THR A 54 1.54 -1.02 -10.76
C THR A 54 2.25 -0.20 -9.70
N MET A 55 2.01 -0.48 -8.42
CA MET A 55 2.51 0.35 -7.32
C MET A 55 4.05 0.36 -7.23
N ILE A 56 4.69 -0.81 -7.18
CA ILE A 56 6.16 -0.90 -7.05
C ILE A 56 6.86 -0.27 -8.25
N PRO A 57 6.51 -0.59 -9.51
CA PRO A 57 7.13 0.05 -10.68
C PRO A 57 6.84 1.56 -10.78
N ALA A 58 5.71 2.02 -10.25
CA ALA A 58 5.39 3.44 -10.18
C ALA A 58 6.27 4.19 -9.16
N LEU A 59 6.54 3.60 -8.01
CA LEU A 59 7.38 4.20 -6.96
C LEU A 59 8.88 4.10 -7.26
N TYR A 60 9.29 3.08 -8.00
CA TYR A 60 10.69 2.75 -8.20
C TYR A 60 10.98 2.45 -9.67
N THR A 61 11.41 3.47 -10.40
CA THR A 61 12.02 3.33 -11.72
C THR A 61 13.52 3.64 -11.67
N SER A 62 14.24 3.04 -12.61
CA SER A 62 15.68 3.23 -12.79
C SER A 62 16.05 3.73 -14.18
N LYS A 63 15.08 3.76 -15.11
CA LYS A 63 15.32 4.08 -16.51
C LYS A 63 14.32 5.11 -17.01
N TRP A 64 14.79 5.99 -17.90
CA TRP A 64 13.99 6.86 -18.72
C TRP A 64 13.24 6.07 -19.80
N TYR A 65 12.31 6.73 -20.49
CA TYR A 65 11.55 6.15 -21.60
C TYR A 65 12.43 5.64 -22.75
N ASN A 66 13.64 6.20 -22.92
CA ASN A 66 14.62 5.79 -23.92
C ASN A 66 15.57 4.68 -23.42
N GLY A 67 15.36 4.17 -22.19
CA GLY A 67 16.19 3.12 -21.59
C GLY A 67 17.45 3.62 -20.86
N ASP A 68 17.75 4.91 -20.93
CA ASP A 68 18.90 5.50 -20.23
C ASP A 68 18.69 5.48 -18.72
N PRO A 69 19.77 5.35 -17.92
CA PRO A 69 19.65 5.36 -16.46
C PRO A 69 19.20 6.75 -15.96
N LEU A 70 18.17 6.75 -15.11
CA LEU A 70 17.64 7.97 -14.46
C LEU A 70 18.60 8.58 -13.44
N SER A 71 19.40 7.75 -12.77
CA SER A 71 20.50 8.17 -11.90
C SER A 71 21.75 7.39 -12.23
N ARG A 72 22.89 8.07 -12.21
CA ARG A 72 24.22 7.46 -12.34
C ARG A 72 24.73 7.03 -10.96
N LYS A 73 25.70 6.11 -10.92
CA LYS A 73 26.21 5.54 -9.66
C LYS A 73 26.86 6.58 -8.72
N ASP A 74 27.31 7.70 -9.28
CA ASP A 74 27.90 8.86 -8.60
C ASP A 74 26.86 9.88 -8.11
N ASP A 75 25.58 9.71 -8.44
CA ASP A 75 24.50 10.54 -7.89
C ASP A 75 24.35 10.29 -6.38
N LYS A 76 24.39 11.38 -5.60
CA LYS A 76 24.18 11.38 -4.14
C LYS A 76 22.93 10.62 -3.71
N TYR A 77 21.92 10.57 -4.56
CA TYR A 77 20.63 9.95 -4.29
C TYR A 77 20.37 8.68 -5.11
N PHE A 78 21.41 8.03 -5.67
CA PHE A 78 21.26 6.84 -6.51
C PHE A 78 20.48 5.68 -5.85
N SER A 79 20.55 5.56 -4.53
CA SER A 79 19.79 4.58 -3.72
C SER A 79 18.31 4.91 -3.61
N ILE A 80 17.97 6.19 -3.58
CA ILE A 80 16.61 6.73 -3.52
C ILE A 80 16.14 6.89 -4.97
N LYS A 81 15.69 5.77 -5.57
CA LYS A 81 15.21 5.71 -6.96
C LYS A 81 14.14 6.78 -7.24
N TRP A 82 13.87 7.01 -8.52
CA TRP A 82 12.82 7.94 -8.93
C TRP A 82 11.48 7.22 -9.02
N THR A 83 10.39 7.96 -8.90
CA THR A 83 9.07 7.46 -9.34
C THR A 83 9.00 7.48 -10.87
N ASN A 84 8.00 6.83 -11.45
CA ASN A 84 7.89 6.63 -12.90
C ASN A 84 7.78 7.91 -13.72
N ASP A 85 7.53 9.06 -13.09
CA ASP A 85 7.51 10.37 -13.76
C ASP A 85 8.92 10.94 -13.96
N GLY A 86 9.94 10.43 -13.25
CA GLY A 86 11.32 10.90 -13.30
C GLY A 86 11.56 12.27 -12.63
N VAL A 87 10.56 12.81 -11.92
CA VAL A 87 10.58 14.14 -11.29
C VAL A 87 10.50 14.03 -9.77
N THR A 88 9.82 13.01 -9.25
CA THR A 88 9.63 12.83 -7.80
C THR A 88 10.44 11.65 -7.25
N ARG A 89 10.82 11.72 -5.98
CA ARG A 89 11.55 10.65 -5.27
C ARG A 89 10.81 10.28 -3.98
N PRO A 90 10.59 8.99 -3.70
CA PRO A 90 10.05 8.55 -2.42
C PRO A 90 11.08 8.78 -1.31
N ILE A 91 10.64 9.33 -0.18
CA ILE A 91 11.48 9.45 1.02
C ILE A 91 11.22 8.21 1.89
N GLY A 92 12.27 7.43 2.14
CA GLY A 92 12.18 6.20 2.93
C GLY A 92 11.62 5.01 2.15
N LEU A 93 11.14 4.00 2.87
CA LEU A 93 10.58 2.78 2.33
C LEU A 93 9.09 2.67 2.70
N PRO A 94 8.21 2.28 1.77
CA PRO A 94 6.82 2.01 2.08
C PRO A 94 6.73 0.83 3.03
N GLN A 95 5.83 0.94 4.01
CA GLN A 95 5.54 -0.12 4.96
C GLN A 95 4.10 -0.58 4.75
N ILE A 96 3.92 -1.88 4.59
CA ILE A 96 2.59 -2.49 4.54
C ILE A 96 2.20 -2.85 5.98
N ARG A 97 1.05 -2.33 6.43
CA ARG A 97 0.44 -2.69 7.71
C ARG A 97 -0.86 -3.45 7.43
N GLN A 98 -1.09 -4.50 8.21
CA GLN A 98 -2.31 -5.30 8.15
C GLN A 98 -3.01 -5.25 9.51
N LEU A 99 -4.33 -5.08 9.50
CA LEU A 99 -5.19 -5.20 10.67
C LEU A 99 -5.95 -6.53 10.58
N ARG A 100 -6.17 -7.16 11.74
CA ARG A 100 -6.80 -8.48 11.84
C ARG A 100 -7.89 -8.49 12.91
N VAL A 101 -8.81 -9.45 12.79
CA VAL A 101 -9.89 -9.69 13.74
C VAL A 101 -9.65 -11.04 14.41
N LYS A 102 -9.89 -11.13 15.73
CA LYS A 102 -9.69 -12.38 16.47
C LYS A 102 -10.62 -13.48 15.93
N PRO A 103 -10.16 -14.74 15.88
CA PRO A 103 -11.02 -15.85 15.50
C PRO A 103 -12.18 -16.02 16.48
N ASP A 104 -13.24 -16.70 16.03
CA ASP A 104 -14.36 -17.18 16.85
C ASP A 104 -15.16 -16.13 17.66
N LEU A 105 -15.04 -14.85 17.29
CA LEU A 105 -15.80 -13.78 17.93
C LEU A 105 -17.30 -13.75 17.59
N CYS A 106 -17.75 -14.60 16.66
CA CYS A 106 -19.16 -14.69 16.30
C CYS A 106 -19.68 -16.11 16.35
N LYS A 107 -20.96 -16.23 16.70
CA LYS A 107 -21.66 -17.51 16.83
C LYS A 107 -22.30 -17.87 15.50
N VAL A 108 -21.85 -18.96 14.90
CA VAL A 108 -22.50 -19.57 13.74
C VAL A 108 -23.85 -20.14 14.18
N HIS A 109 -24.90 -19.87 13.40
CA HIS A 109 -26.22 -20.43 13.66
C HIS A 109 -26.15 -21.97 13.60
N PRO A 110 -26.83 -22.72 14.50
CA PRO A 110 -26.72 -24.18 14.57
C PRO A 110 -26.94 -24.90 13.23
N LEU A 111 -27.87 -24.40 12.41
CA LEU A 111 -28.16 -24.95 11.07
C LEU A 111 -27.00 -24.85 10.07
N LEU A 112 -25.98 -24.04 10.35
CA LEU A 112 -24.82 -23.80 9.48
C LEU A 112 -23.53 -24.35 10.07
N GLN A 113 -23.56 -24.98 11.26
CA GLN A 113 -22.37 -25.48 11.94
C GLN A 113 -21.68 -26.63 11.19
N ASP A 114 -22.46 -27.46 10.49
CA ASP A 114 -21.94 -28.60 9.73
C ASP A 114 -21.43 -28.20 8.33
N MET A 115 -21.46 -26.92 7.98
CA MET A 115 -20.95 -26.45 6.69
C MET A 115 -19.41 -26.40 6.73
N PRO A 116 -18.71 -27.21 5.93
CA PRO A 116 -17.26 -27.13 5.85
C PRO A 116 -16.84 -25.75 5.35
N ASP A 117 -15.73 -25.24 5.89
CA ASP A 117 -15.09 -23.98 5.52
C ASP A 117 -15.87 -22.69 5.86
N LEU A 118 -16.93 -22.76 6.66
CA LEU A 118 -17.63 -21.56 7.14
C LEU A 118 -16.80 -20.86 8.23
N ILE A 119 -16.13 -19.77 7.86
CA ILE A 119 -15.38 -18.93 8.80
C ILE A 119 -16.28 -17.79 9.28
N CYS A 120 -16.48 -17.71 10.60
CA CYS A 120 -17.22 -16.62 11.21
C CYS A 120 -16.26 -15.50 11.63
N THR A 121 -16.33 -14.35 10.96
CA THR A 121 -15.58 -13.15 11.35
C THR A 121 -16.51 -12.01 11.74
N LYS A 122 -16.24 -11.38 12.89
CA LYS A 122 -16.92 -10.16 13.31
C LYS A 122 -16.37 -8.94 12.55
N ALA A 123 -17.15 -7.87 12.46
CA ALA A 123 -16.66 -6.58 11.98
C ALA A 123 -15.46 -6.09 12.82
N PHE A 124 -14.55 -5.35 12.18
CA PHE A 124 -13.39 -4.77 12.84
C PHE A 124 -13.80 -3.66 13.83
N SER A 125 -13.21 -3.68 15.01
CA SER A 125 -13.37 -2.71 16.10
C SER A 125 -12.22 -2.89 17.09
N ASP A 126 -11.94 -1.90 17.94
CA ASP A 126 -10.87 -1.99 18.94
C ASP A 126 -10.98 -3.22 19.86
N SER A 127 -12.20 -3.67 20.12
CA SER A 127 -12.48 -4.87 20.93
C SER A 127 -12.28 -6.19 20.19
N SER A 128 -12.46 -6.18 18.86
CA SER A 128 -12.33 -7.35 17.99
C SER A 128 -10.96 -7.45 17.32
N GLU A 129 -10.12 -6.41 17.44
CA GLU A 129 -8.77 -6.37 16.90
C GLU A 129 -7.88 -7.47 17.49
N ASP A 130 -7.25 -8.21 16.59
CA ASP A 130 -6.26 -9.23 16.91
C ASP A 130 -4.87 -8.60 17.00
N LYS A 131 -4.30 -8.67 18.20
CA LYS A 131 -2.99 -8.08 18.57
C LYS A 131 -1.96 -9.15 18.89
N GLU A 132 -2.25 -10.40 18.58
CA GLU A 132 -1.33 -11.50 18.83
C GLU A 132 -0.21 -11.53 17.79
N ASP A 133 0.91 -12.14 18.18
CA ASP A 133 2.05 -12.36 17.30
C ASP A 133 1.91 -13.70 16.58
N TYR A 134 2.29 -13.71 15.31
CA TYR A 134 2.10 -14.87 14.44
C TYR A 134 3.38 -15.23 13.69
N ASP A 135 3.59 -16.52 13.53
CA ASP A 135 4.59 -17.07 12.62
C ASP A 135 4.03 -17.15 11.19
N ASP A 136 4.81 -17.72 10.29
CA ASP A 136 4.40 -18.02 8.93
C ASP A 136 3.05 -18.75 8.87
N LYS A 137 2.25 -18.37 7.87
CA LYS A 137 0.88 -18.90 7.67
C LYS A 137 -0.05 -18.68 8.87
N TRP A 138 0.19 -17.61 9.64
CA TRP A 138 -0.68 -17.22 10.76
C TRP A 138 -0.76 -18.26 11.88
N ARG A 139 0.33 -18.96 12.12
CA ARG A 139 0.43 -19.90 13.25
C ARG A 139 0.79 -19.16 14.53
N HIS A 140 0.13 -19.47 15.64
CA HIS A 140 0.50 -18.88 16.93
C HIS A 140 1.91 -19.33 17.32
N ILE A 141 2.70 -18.40 17.84
CA ILE A 141 4.08 -18.65 18.25
C ILE A 141 4.05 -19.37 19.60
N ASN A 142 4.38 -20.65 19.61
CA ASN A 142 4.40 -21.44 20.86
C ASN A 142 5.67 -21.21 21.69
N ILE A 143 6.72 -20.55 21.18
CA ILE A 143 8.00 -20.38 21.90
C ILE A 143 8.66 -19.01 21.60
N SER A 144 9.03 -18.34 22.68
CA SER A 144 9.49 -16.95 22.88
C SER A 144 10.66 -16.39 22.03
N TYR A 145 11.23 -17.07 21.03
CA TYR A 145 12.42 -16.53 20.33
C TYR A 145 12.53 -16.96 18.86
N ASP A 146 11.51 -16.71 18.04
CA ASP A 146 11.72 -16.63 16.60
C ASP A 146 11.87 -15.17 16.15
N LYS A 147 13.06 -14.80 15.66
CA LYS A 147 13.36 -13.45 15.15
C LYS A 147 12.66 -13.15 13.82
N THR A 148 12.01 -14.13 13.21
CA THR A 148 11.30 -14.00 11.92
C THR A 148 9.78 -13.86 12.06
N ALA A 149 9.27 -13.93 13.29
CA ALA A 149 7.85 -13.78 13.59
C ALA A 149 7.30 -12.39 13.23
N TRP A 150 6.05 -12.37 12.75
CA TRP A 150 5.29 -11.14 12.56
C TRP A 150 4.84 -10.62 13.91
N THR A 151 5.44 -9.51 14.32
CA THR A 151 5.11 -8.84 15.58
C THR A 151 4.05 -7.77 15.37
N TYR A 152 3.05 -7.74 16.24
CA TYR A 152 2.07 -6.67 16.26
C TYR A 152 2.76 -5.34 16.60
N ARG A 153 2.52 -4.32 15.77
CA ARG A 153 3.01 -2.96 16.01
C ARG A 153 1.81 -2.03 16.17
N PRO A 154 1.59 -1.45 17.37
CA PRO A 154 0.50 -0.51 17.60
C PRO A 154 0.61 0.73 16.71
#